data_AF-A0A959DPP0-F1
#
_entry.id   AF-A0A959DPP0-F1
#
_cell.length_a   1.000
_cell.length_b   1.000
_cell.length_c   1.000
_cell.angle_alpha   90.00
_cell.angle_beta   90.00
_cell.angle_gamma   90.00
#
_symmetry.space_group_name_H-M   'P 1'
#
loop_
_entity.id
_entity.type
_entity.pdbx_description
1 polymer ?
#
loop_
_entity_poly.entity_id
_entity_poly.type
_entity_poly.pdbx_seq_one_letter_code
_entity_poly.pdbx_strand_id
1 'polypeptide(L)'
;MKNKWFCSGMLLLYFFPLSSGNILIDHQIETKSISFGNSTLQLTLEYGQQCVISQMILNGQQVLSGTAGIYSEVRTTTDTYSSRQLARDPIVKSGDHEIIIRNINYGRGKELIQENWHFTLSDTAIQFEIERNISQTMQVEEAAFPAFHFDRIDTWDGAFLSYGGLAWFYLFNQKLCTYGVHSNSSIFWNSKSGNGLQVQVADPGKQVAMKFSRSETDELVYHITVSDEEMASRYEKEKRSRFIRGKTDVWDNFQLTKGKSRETITLSYLNYHEKYDRGTLAGLDGLQVGNLLNTVARIGVIDRKLFGGNSWHTPYGPICLHEQYIAEFAIGINDESYIKGYQECLDFYRDHAIQPDGRVIARWAYLDEDAIPGSVNPWGFYEAQWGYLMDSNSDFVANVAQVYDLTGDLDWVARHKSGCEKALDYLLNRDNNGNHLVEMITDSQTERRGSDWIDIIWASYENAFVNAKLYYALTLWSKIEEQLQDHSQAMKYGRYAAAMKKSFNLSTEEGGFWDAHNRWYIHWREPDNSIHGDNLVVPVNLMAIAYGLCDDTLRSHAILNKIEEQTA
;
A
#
# COMPACT_ATOMS: atom_id res chain seq x y z
N MET A 1 26.01 59.55 37.15
CA MET A 1 25.70 58.92 35.86
C MET A 1 26.19 57.48 35.91
N LYS A 2 25.26 56.53 36.07
CA LYS A 2 25.55 55.09 36.27
C LYS A 2 25.10 54.33 35.02
N ASN A 3 26.04 53.64 34.38
CA ASN A 3 25.77 52.70 33.29
C ASN A 3 25.37 51.33 33.88
N LYS A 4 24.28 50.76 33.38
CA LYS A 4 23.92 49.34 33.56
C LYS A 4 24.07 48.64 32.21
N TRP A 5 24.88 47.60 32.20
CA TRP A 5 24.95 46.63 31.11
C TRP A 5 23.97 45.50 31.39
N PHE A 6 23.21 45.10 30.38
CA PHE A 6 22.32 43.94 30.35
C PHE A 6 23.13 42.75 29.80
N CYS A 7 23.33 41.69 30.59
CA CYS A 7 23.82 40.41 30.10
C CYS A 7 22.63 39.54 29.69
N SER A 8 22.50 39.25 28.40
CA SER A 8 21.67 38.14 27.91
C SER A 8 22.50 36.86 27.93
N GLY A 9 22.03 35.83 28.62
CA GLY A 9 22.65 34.51 28.63
C GLY A 9 22.40 33.78 27.31
N MET A 10 23.47 33.53 26.57
CA MET A 10 23.46 32.75 25.33
C MET A 10 23.81 31.30 25.71
N LEU A 11 22.88 30.37 25.48
CA LEU A 11 23.11 28.94 25.64
C LEU A 11 24.06 28.48 24.51
N LEU A 12 25.31 28.16 24.85
CA LEU A 12 26.27 27.59 23.91
C LEU A 12 26.08 26.08 23.87
N LEU A 13 25.47 25.57 22.80
CA LEU A 13 25.50 24.15 22.44
C LEU A 13 26.88 23.86 21.83
N TYR A 14 27.70 23.10 22.55
CA TYR A 14 28.97 22.59 22.03
C TYR A 14 28.69 21.42 21.07
N PHE A 15 28.85 21.65 19.77
CA PHE A 15 28.93 20.58 18.78
C PHE A 15 30.33 19.97 18.81
N PHE A 16 30.46 18.75 19.34
CA PHE A 16 31.65 17.93 19.13
C PHE A 16 31.56 17.25 17.76
N PRO A 17 32.61 17.28 16.93
CA PRO A 17 32.66 16.46 15.73
C PRO A 17 32.78 14.99 16.16
N LEU A 18 31.70 14.23 16.01
CA LEU A 18 31.66 12.81 16.33
C LEU A 18 32.33 12.00 15.21
N SER A 19 33.32 11.19 15.59
CA SER A 19 33.77 10.05 14.80
C SER A 19 32.64 9.02 14.66
N SER A 20 32.61 8.28 13.56
CA SER A 20 31.65 7.19 13.34
C SER A 20 31.67 6.17 14.48
N GLY A 21 30.50 5.77 14.99
CA GLY A 21 30.35 4.64 15.91
C GLY A 21 30.37 4.96 17.41
N ASN A 22 30.13 6.20 17.83
CA ASN A 22 30.00 6.51 19.25
C ASN A 22 28.54 6.62 19.67
N ILE A 23 28.12 5.72 20.56
CA ILE A 23 26.91 5.88 21.36
C ILE A 23 27.12 7.05 22.33
N LEU A 24 26.12 7.92 22.41
CA LEU A 24 26.11 9.06 23.31
C LEU A 24 24.98 8.86 24.32
N ILE A 25 25.27 9.08 25.60
CA ILE A 25 24.27 9.24 26.66
C ILE A 25 24.72 10.41 27.54
N ASP A 26 23.90 11.45 27.64
CA ASP A 26 24.08 12.60 28.51
C ASP A 26 22.86 12.73 29.43
N HIS A 27 23.03 12.40 30.70
CA HIS A 27 21.96 12.42 31.71
C HIS A 27 22.05 13.67 32.58
N GLN A 28 21.17 14.63 32.31
CA GLN A 28 21.07 15.87 33.05
C GLN A 28 20.02 15.75 34.16
N ILE A 29 20.46 15.33 35.35
CA ILE A 29 19.58 15.07 36.50
C ILE A 29 18.84 16.34 36.96
N GLU A 30 19.52 17.48 36.98
CA GLU A 30 18.95 18.75 37.47
C GLU A 30 17.79 19.26 36.61
N THR A 31 17.90 19.11 35.30
CA THR A 31 16.87 19.50 34.32
C THR A 31 15.89 18.38 34.02
N LYS A 32 16.07 17.21 34.63
CA LYS A 32 15.29 15.99 34.38
C LYS A 32 15.18 15.66 32.89
N SER A 33 16.33 15.68 32.21
CA SER A 33 16.47 15.39 30.79
C SER A 33 17.58 14.36 30.55
N ILE A 34 17.42 13.53 29.53
CA ILE A 34 18.46 12.60 29.06
C ILE A 34 18.51 12.63 27.54
N SER A 35 19.68 12.97 27.00
CA SER A 35 19.94 12.95 25.55
C SER A 35 20.76 11.71 25.20
N PHE A 36 20.36 10.97 24.18
CA PHE A 36 20.99 9.70 23.85
C PHE A 36 20.85 9.31 22.39
N GLY A 37 21.72 8.43 21.91
CA GLY A 37 21.62 7.85 20.57
C GLY A 37 22.98 7.46 19.99
N ASN A 38 23.07 7.48 18.66
CA ASN A 38 24.27 7.17 17.90
C ASN A 38 24.63 8.33 16.95
N SER A 39 25.56 8.09 16.01
CA SER A 39 26.04 9.13 15.08
C SER A 39 24.98 9.63 14.11
N THR A 40 23.91 8.87 13.87
CA THR A 40 22.87 9.19 12.88
C THR A 40 21.49 9.45 13.49
N LEU A 41 21.24 9.01 14.72
CA LEU A 41 19.96 9.20 15.39
C LEU A 41 20.21 9.59 16.84
N GLN A 42 19.71 10.76 17.25
CA GLN A 42 19.78 11.26 18.62
C GLN A 42 18.38 11.65 19.10
N LEU A 43 18.09 11.31 20.35
CA LEU A 43 16.83 11.56 21.02
C LEU A 43 17.09 12.33 22.31
N THR A 44 16.17 13.22 22.69
CA THR A 44 16.15 13.83 24.03
C THR A 44 14.84 13.48 24.71
N LEU A 45 14.92 12.89 25.89
CA LEU A 45 13.79 12.51 26.71
C LEU A 45 13.71 13.36 27.97
N GLU A 46 12.53 13.92 28.22
CA GLU A 46 12.21 14.67 29.43
C GLU A 46 11.36 13.82 30.37
N TYR A 47 11.72 13.86 31.66
CA TYR A 47 11.07 13.04 32.69
C TYR A 47 10.63 13.81 33.94
N GLY A 48 10.47 15.14 33.86
CA GLY A 48 9.94 15.95 34.95
C GLY A 48 8.42 15.95 35.02
N GLN A 49 7.83 15.08 35.86
CA GLN A 49 6.36 14.84 35.94
C GLN A 49 5.73 14.54 34.56
N GLN A 50 6.53 14.01 33.65
CA GLN A 50 6.15 13.56 32.31
C GLN A 50 7.12 12.44 31.91
N CYS A 51 6.88 11.82 30.77
CA CYS A 51 7.83 10.96 30.07
C CYS A 51 7.58 11.12 28.57
N VAL A 52 8.41 11.94 27.93
CA VAL A 52 8.23 12.40 26.55
C VAL A 52 9.59 12.47 25.88
N ILE A 53 9.73 11.93 24.67
CA ILE A 53 10.88 12.25 23.82
C ILE A 53 10.57 13.58 23.14
N SER A 54 11.19 14.66 23.61
CA SER A 54 10.88 16.04 23.19
C SER A 54 11.66 16.47 21.94
N GLN A 55 12.72 15.74 21.57
CA GLN A 55 13.53 16.04 20.39
C GLN A 55 14.01 14.77 19.69
N MET A 56 14.06 14.83 18.35
CA MET A 56 14.76 13.85 17.51
C MET A 56 15.61 14.58 16.47
N ILE A 57 16.89 14.24 16.43
CA ILE A 57 17.85 14.67 15.41
C ILE A 57 18.23 13.43 14.61
N LEU A 58 18.01 13.49 13.30
CA LEU A 58 18.35 12.46 12.35
C LEU A 58 19.39 12.99 11.37
N ASN A 59 20.56 12.37 11.35
CA ASN A 59 21.71 12.72 10.51
C ASN A 59 22.02 14.22 10.55
N GLY A 60 22.06 14.78 11.77
CA GLY A 60 22.30 16.21 12.02
C GLY A 60 21.12 17.15 11.76
N GLN A 61 20.00 16.66 11.22
CA GLN A 61 18.78 17.44 11.00
C GLN A 61 17.76 17.18 12.11
N GLN A 62 17.25 18.24 12.72
CA GLN A 62 16.12 18.13 13.64
C GLN A 62 14.83 17.84 12.86
N VAL A 63 14.17 16.72 13.18
CA VAL A 63 12.92 16.29 12.51
C VAL A 63 11.72 16.33 13.45
N LEU A 64 11.96 16.35 14.75
CA LEU A 64 10.96 16.50 15.80
C LEU A 64 11.52 17.43 16.87
N SER A 65 10.80 18.52 17.14
CA SER A 65 11.09 19.50 18.18
C SER A 65 9.84 20.30 18.53
N GLY A 66 9.27 20.02 19.70
CA GLY A 66 8.04 20.72 20.08
C GLY A 66 7.50 20.30 21.43
N THR A 67 6.36 20.89 21.78
CA THR A 67 5.71 20.65 23.07
C THR A 67 5.04 19.28 23.18
N ALA A 68 4.80 18.60 22.05
CA ALA A 68 4.13 17.30 22.02
C ALA A 68 5.12 16.12 22.10
N GLY A 69 6.08 16.05 21.17
CA GLY A 69 7.12 15.03 21.14
C GLY A 69 6.61 13.62 20.83
N ILE A 70 7.24 12.61 21.43
CA ILE A 70 6.82 11.20 21.40
C ILE A 70 6.33 10.77 22.78
N TYR A 71 5.10 10.27 22.88
CA TYR A 71 4.46 9.93 24.15
C TYR A 71 3.36 8.86 23.99
N SER A 72 3.04 8.18 25.08
CA SER A 72 1.90 7.25 25.13
C SER A 72 0.62 8.01 25.48
N GLU A 73 -0.50 7.65 24.83
CA GLU A 73 -1.82 8.22 25.11
C GLU A 73 -2.93 7.16 24.99
N VAL A 74 -3.92 7.25 25.86
CA VAL A 74 -5.18 6.50 25.76
C VAL A 74 -6.34 7.46 25.93
N ARG A 75 -7.25 7.50 24.95
CA ARG A 75 -8.51 8.23 25.03
C ARG A 75 -9.68 7.27 25.25
N THR A 76 -10.48 7.58 26.26
CA THR A 76 -11.76 6.96 26.56
C THR A 76 -12.89 7.94 26.27
N THR A 77 -14.14 7.51 26.46
CA THR A 77 -15.31 8.38 26.30
C THR A 77 -15.35 9.56 27.30
N THR A 78 -14.67 9.44 28.45
CA THR A 78 -14.73 10.46 29.52
C THR A 78 -13.40 11.16 29.77
N ASP A 79 -12.28 10.54 29.39
CA ASP A 79 -10.95 10.97 29.80
C ASP A 79 -9.87 10.66 28.76
N THR A 80 -8.81 11.46 28.78
CA THR A 80 -7.56 11.20 28.09
C THR A 80 -6.45 11.02 29.11
N TYR A 81 -5.70 9.94 29.00
CA TYR A 81 -4.56 9.63 29.86
C TYR A 81 -3.28 9.62 29.03
N SER A 82 -2.21 10.25 29.53
CA SER A 82 -1.00 10.42 28.73
C SER A 82 0.26 10.39 29.59
N SER A 83 1.36 9.89 29.03
CA SER A 83 2.68 9.98 29.66
C SER A 83 3.21 11.42 29.74
N ARG A 84 2.57 12.39 29.06
CA ARG A 84 2.89 13.83 29.16
C ARG A 84 2.53 14.44 30.51
N GLN A 85 1.68 13.79 31.31
CA GLN A 85 1.22 14.29 32.59
C GLN A 85 1.21 13.15 33.61
N LEU A 86 2.24 13.12 34.46
CA LEU A 86 2.42 12.10 35.49
C LEU A 86 2.27 12.73 36.88
N ALA A 87 1.69 11.95 37.81
CA ALA A 87 1.57 12.39 39.19
C ALA A 87 2.92 12.47 39.94
N ARG A 88 3.95 11.78 39.42
CA ARG A 88 5.30 11.72 39.98
C ARG A 88 6.30 11.55 38.84
N ASP A 89 7.54 11.97 39.08
CA ASP A 89 8.64 11.67 38.17
C ASP A 89 8.85 10.14 38.08
N PRO A 90 9.08 9.59 36.89
CA PRO A 90 9.51 8.21 36.74
C PRO A 90 10.97 8.05 37.20
N ILE A 91 11.39 6.81 37.41
CA ILE A 91 12.76 6.49 37.84
C ILE A 91 13.60 6.22 36.61
N VAL A 92 14.64 7.03 36.39
CA VAL A 92 15.57 6.87 35.26
C VAL A 92 16.88 6.25 35.73
N LYS A 93 17.36 5.26 34.97
CA LYS A 93 18.71 4.69 35.08
C LYS A 93 19.34 4.65 33.70
N SER A 94 20.59 5.11 33.59
CA SER A 94 21.41 4.99 32.39
C SER A 94 22.61 4.07 32.64
N GLY A 95 22.89 3.20 31.69
CA GLY A 95 24.15 2.45 31.56
C GLY A 95 24.93 2.93 30.33
N ASP A 96 25.89 2.14 29.87
CA ASP A 96 26.73 2.52 28.72
C ASP A 96 25.97 2.44 27.38
N HIS A 97 25.03 1.51 27.26
CA HIS A 97 24.28 1.20 26.02
C HIS A 97 22.78 1.07 26.27
N GLU A 98 22.31 1.44 27.46
CA GLU A 98 20.91 1.28 27.82
C GLU A 98 20.39 2.41 28.68
N ILE A 99 19.10 2.70 28.54
CA ILE A 99 18.37 3.63 29.40
C ILE A 99 17.07 2.95 29.80
N ILE A 100 16.81 2.91 31.11
CA ILE A 100 15.62 2.30 31.67
C ILE A 100 14.85 3.36 32.46
N ILE A 101 13.60 3.60 32.06
CA ILE A 101 12.65 4.48 32.74
C ILE A 101 11.54 3.62 33.31
N ARG A 102 11.37 3.62 34.63
CA ARG A 102 10.36 2.82 35.32
C ARG A 102 9.29 3.66 35.97
N ASN A 103 8.14 3.05 36.21
CA ASN A 103 7.02 3.64 36.95
C ASN A 103 6.42 4.85 36.23
N ILE A 104 6.31 4.80 34.91
CA ILE A 104 5.55 5.77 34.13
C ILE A 104 4.07 5.44 34.37
N ASN A 105 3.45 6.14 35.32
CA ASN A 105 2.09 5.85 35.76
C ASN A 105 1.14 6.98 35.36
N TYR A 106 0.16 6.66 34.52
CA TYR A 106 -0.88 7.57 34.08
C TYR A 106 -2.25 6.88 34.14
N GLY A 107 -3.32 7.66 34.02
CA GLY A 107 -4.68 7.17 34.29
C GLY A 107 -5.17 7.53 35.69
N ARG A 108 -6.40 7.12 36.01
CA ARG A 108 -7.04 7.43 37.31
C ARG A 108 -7.92 6.29 37.81
N GLY A 109 -8.07 6.21 39.13
CA GLY A 109 -8.96 5.24 39.76
C GLY A 109 -8.59 3.79 39.42
N LYS A 110 -9.47 3.08 38.71
CA LYS A 110 -9.27 1.69 38.27
C LYS A 110 -8.69 1.57 36.86
N GLU A 111 -8.56 2.67 36.14
CA GLU A 111 -8.04 2.74 34.77
C GLU A 111 -6.58 3.21 34.80
N LEU A 112 -5.78 2.58 35.66
CA LEU A 112 -4.35 2.87 35.76
C LEU A 112 -3.58 2.09 34.70
N ILE A 113 -2.69 2.80 34.02
CA ILE A 113 -1.74 2.25 33.05
C ILE A 113 -0.35 2.54 33.60
N GLN A 114 0.44 1.47 33.75
CA GLN A 114 1.83 1.56 34.15
C GLN A 114 2.70 1.11 32.98
N GLU A 115 3.69 1.92 32.63
CA GLU A 115 4.71 1.59 31.64
C GLU A 115 6.12 1.58 32.24
N ASN A 116 6.97 0.74 31.68
CA ASN A 116 8.42 0.87 31.76
C ASN A 116 8.96 0.97 30.34
N TRP A 117 9.83 1.95 30.10
CA TRP A 117 10.50 2.15 28.82
C TRP A 117 11.95 1.70 28.94
N HIS A 118 12.40 0.85 28.02
CA HIS A 118 13.78 0.39 27.94
C HIS A 118 14.33 0.69 26.55
N PHE A 119 15.34 1.55 26.52
CA PHE A 119 16.09 1.86 25.31
C PHE A 119 17.39 1.05 25.31
N THR A 120 17.63 0.28 24.24
CA THR A 120 18.91 -0.36 23.96
C THR A 120 19.52 0.31 22.73
N LEU A 121 20.76 0.78 22.87
CA LEU A 121 21.46 1.57 21.85
C LEU A 121 22.49 0.70 21.11
N SER A 122 22.49 0.80 19.79
CA SER A 122 23.55 0.29 18.94
C SER A 122 24.06 1.40 18.01
N ASP A 123 25.14 1.11 17.30
CA ASP A 123 25.72 2.03 16.33
C ASP A 123 24.76 2.39 15.17
N THR A 124 23.75 1.54 14.93
CA THR A 124 22.86 1.64 13.77
C THR A 124 21.40 1.88 14.13
N ALA A 125 20.98 1.58 15.36
CA ALA A 125 19.59 1.65 15.76
C ALA A 125 19.40 1.96 17.25
N ILE A 126 18.18 2.38 17.59
CA ILE A 126 17.67 2.48 18.95
C ILE A 126 16.49 1.54 19.06
N GLN A 127 16.61 0.51 19.90
CA GLN A 127 15.48 -0.34 20.26
C GLN A 127 14.78 0.27 21.47
N PHE A 128 13.53 0.67 21.29
CA PHE A 128 12.63 1.22 22.29
C PHE A 128 11.57 0.19 22.65
N GLU A 129 11.73 -0.43 23.81
CA GLU A 129 10.78 -1.38 24.36
C GLU A 129 9.85 -0.71 25.37
N ILE A 130 8.55 -1.02 25.26
CA ILE A 130 7.53 -0.56 26.20
C ILE A 130 6.89 -1.80 26.84
N GLU A 131 7.17 -2.01 28.12
CA GLU A 131 6.41 -2.94 28.95
C GLU A 131 5.21 -2.20 29.54
N ARG A 132 4.00 -2.68 29.28
CA ARG A 132 2.75 -2.06 29.74
C ARG A 132 1.99 -2.99 30.65
N ASN A 133 1.42 -2.45 31.73
CA ASN A 133 0.51 -3.14 32.62
C ASN A 133 -0.78 -2.34 32.77
N ILE A 134 -1.88 -2.91 32.28
CA ILE A 134 -3.21 -2.31 32.33
C ILE A 134 -3.96 -2.95 33.51
N SER A 135 -4.37 -2.12 34.47
CA SER A 135 -4.97 -2.60 35.72
C SER A 135 -6.40 -3.16 35.58
N GLN A 136 -7.15 -2.69 34.59
CA GLN A 136 -8.50 -3.15 34.27
C GLN A 136 -8.76 -3.07 32.77
N THR A 137 -9.54 -4.03 32.24
CA THR A 137 -10.04 -3.94 30.86
C THR A 137 -10.89 -2.69 30.71
N MET A 138 -10.67 -1.95 29.63
CA MET A 138 -11.36 -0.69 29.35
C MET A 138 -11.67 -0.54 27.86
N GLN A 139 -12.82 0.07 27.57
CA GLN A 139 -13.17 0.48 26.21
C GLN A 139 -12.45 1.78 25.90
N VAL A 140 -11.70 1.81 24.81
CA VAL A 140 -10.95 2.98 24.37
C VAL A 140 -11.46 3.43 23.01
N GLU A 141 -11.49 4.74 22.83
CA GLU A 141 -11.74 5.36 21.54
C GLU A 141 -10.48 5.46 20.70
N GLU A 142 -9.33 5.61 21.37
CA GLU A 142 -8.05 5.75 20.70
C GLU A 142 -6.92 5.37 21.65
N ALA A 143 -5.88 4.76 21.12
CA ALA A 143 -4.63 4.57 21.83
C ALA A 143 -3.44 4.83 20.91
N ALA A 144 -2.42 5.50 21.45
CA ALA A 144 -1.16 5.74 20.79
C ALA A 144 -0.04 5.22 21.68
N PHE A 145 0.65 4.20 21.20
CA PHE A 145 1.67 3.43 21.91
C PHE A 145 2.98 3.36 21.10
N PRO A 146 3.67 4.49 20.89
CA PRO A 146 3.33 5.87 21.20
C PRO A 146 2.76 6.65 19.98
N ALA A 147 2.44 7.93 20.18
CA ALA A 147 2.30 8.94 19.12
C ALA A 147 3.64 9.64 18.86
N PHE A 148 3.94 9.96 17.59
CA PHE A 148 5.04 10.81 17.15
C PHE A 148 4.46 12.09 16.55
N HIS A 149 4.86 13.24 17.09
CA HIS A 149 4.50 14.55 16.54
C HIS A 149 5.70 15.17 15.84
N PHE A 150 5.72 15.13 14.52
CA PHE A 150 6.70 15.88 13.73
C PHE A 150 6.19 17.30 13.51
N ASP A 151 7.11 18.26 13.52
CA ASP A 151 6.79 19.70 13.62
C ASP A 151 5.90 20.20 12.49
N ARG A 152 5.97 19.57 11.31
CA ARG A 152 5.22 19.96 10.12
C ARG A 152 4.85 18.74 9.28
N ILE A 153 3.75 18.88 8.53
CA ILE A 153 3.29 17.88 7.56
C ILE A 153 4.31 17.64 6.44
N ASP A 154 5.18 18.62 6.17
CA ASP A 154 6.22 18.60 5.14
C ASP A 154 7.63 18.26 5.68
N THR A 155 7.75 17.82 6.95
CA THR A 155 9.01 17.26 7.48
C THR A 155 9.47 16.07 6.61
N TRP A 156 8.51 15.27 6.16
CA TRP A 156 8.71 14.11 5.31
C TRP A 156 7.88 14.28 4.03
N ASP A 157 8.34 13.69 2.93
CA ASP A 157 7.53 13.62 1.71
C ASP A 157 6.44 12.54 1.83
N GLY A 158 6.76 11.44 2.51
CA GLY A 158 5.86 10.32 2.77
C GLY A 158 6.46 9.27 3.71
N ALA A 159 5.75 8.16 3.88
CA ALA A 159 6.22 6.97 4.58
C ALA A 159 5.87 5.67 3.83
N PHE A 160 6.85 4.78 3.61
CA PHE A 160 6.62 3.46 3.00
C PHE A 160 6.17 2.48 4.07
N LEU A 161 5.24 1.60 3.71
CA LEU A 161 4.58 0.68 4.63
C LEU A 161 5.18 -0.72 4.52
N SER A 162 4.94 -1.58 5.52
CA SER A 162 5.55 -2.92 5.60
C SER A 162 5.19 -3.85 4.45
N TYR A 163 4.12 -3.54 3.71
CA TYR A 163 3.64 -4.26 2.54
C TYR A 163 3.93 -3.50 1.22
N GLY A 164 4.74 -2.44 1.25
CA GLY A 164 5.19 -1.70 0.06
C GLY A 164 4.23 -0.61 -0.46
N GLY A 165 3.09 -0.38 0.18
CA GLY A 165 2.29 0.83 -0.06
C GLY A 165 2.97 2.10 0.48
N LEU A 166 2.33 3.26 0.30
CA LEU A 166 2.79 4.52 0.91
C LEU A 166 1.67 5.33 1.55
N ALA A 167 2.03 6.08 2.59
CA ALA A 167 1.37 7.31 2.99
C ALA A 167 2.09 8.50 2.34
N TRP A 168 1.44 9.18 1.39
CA TRP A 168 2.02 10.33 0.68
C TRP A 168 1.53 11.63 1.29
N PHE A 169 2.39 12.38 1.97
CA PHE A 169 1.95 13.55 2.74
C PHE A 169 1.49 14.73 1.88
N TYR A 170 1.84 14.74 0.58
CA TYR A 170 1.25 15.63 -0.41
C TYR A 170 -0.30 15.54 -0.46
N LEU A 171 -0.87 14.35 -0.24
CA LEU A 171 -2.33 14.14 -0.29
C LEU A 171 -3.04 14.53 1.01
N PHE A 172 -2.31 14.92 2.05
CA PHE A 172 -2.86 15.46 3.30
C PHE A 172 -3.09 16.97 3.13
N ASN A 173 -3.82 17.30 2.07
CA ASN A 173 -3.98 18.65 1.54
C ASN A 173 -4.92 19.55 2.38
N GLN A 174 -5.58 18.99 3.39
CA GLN A 174 -6.44 19.70 4.32
C GLN A 174 -6.11 19.30 5.77
N LYS A 175 -6.36 20.22 6.70
CA LYS A 175 -6.24 19.94 8.13
C LYS A 175 -7.19 18.81 8.52
N LEU A 176 -6.76 17.99 9.47
CA LEU A 176 -7.48 16.82 9.93
C LEU A 176 -7.78 15.82 8.80
N CYS A 177 -6.90 15.69 7.82
CA CYS A 177 -6.85 14.49 6.98
C CYS A 177 -6.12 13.39 7.72
N THR A 178 -6.67 12.17 7.69
CA THR A 178 -6.08 11.01 8.35
C THR A 178 -6.16 9.77 7.48
N TYR A 179 -5.06 9.04 7.42
CA TYR A 179 -4.94 7.74 6.76
C TYR A 179 -4.56 6.67 7.78
N GLY A 180 -5.38 5.63 7.92
CA GLY A 180 -5.15 4.48 8.78
C GLY A 180 -4.79 3.24 7.98
N VAL A 181 -3.76 2.51 8.40
CA VAL A 181 -3.27 1.28 7.75
C VAL A 181 -2.87 0.20 8.76
N HIS A 182 -2.99 -1.06 8.36
CA HIS A 182 -2.49 -2.22 9.09
C HIS A 182 -1.05 -2.51 8.68
N SER A 183 -0.13 -1.72 9.23
CA SER A 183 1.31 -1.83 8.99
C SER A 183 2.03 -1.97 10.32
N ASN A 184 3.10 -2.77 10.34
CA ASN A 184 4.03 -2.83 11.46
C ASN A 184 5.34 -2.08 11.18
N SER A 185 5.47 -1.42 10.03
CA SER A 185 6.64 -0.65 9.65
C SER A 185 6.27 0.65 8.95
N SER A 186 7.01 1.72 9.22
CA SER A 186 6.94 2.97 8.47
C SER A 186 8.36 3.47 8.18
N ILE A 187 8.68 3.64 6.91
CA ILE A 187 9.94 4.26 6.46
C ILE A 187 9.63 5.66 5.95
N PHE A 188 9.79 6.66 6.80
CA PHE A 188 9.67 8.06 6.40
C PHE A 188 10.85 8.46 5.54
N TRP A 189 10.62 9.27 4.50
CA TRP A 189 11.71 9.79 3.66
C TRP A 189 11.54 11.27 3.34
N ASN A 190 12.68 11.95 3.14
CA ASN A 190 12.75 13.30 2.62
C ASN A 190 13.68 13.30 1.40
N SER A 191 13.12 13.51 0.21
CA SER A 191 13.86 13.45 -1.05
C SER A 191 14.89 14.58 -1.20
N LYS A 192 14.76 15.68 -0.46
CA LYS A 192 15.69 16.82 -0.53
C LYS A 192 16.94 16.58 0.29
N SER A 193 16.79 16.09 1.52
CA SER A 193 17.94 15.80 2.39
C SER A 193 18.52 14.40 2.20
N GLY A 194 17.75 13.48 1.60
CA GLY A 194 18.10 12.06 1.53
C GLY A 194 17.91 11.31 2.86
N ASN A 195 17.44 12.00 3.90
CA ASN A 195 17.21 11.38 5.20
C ASN A 195 16.01 10.44 5.16
N GLY A 196 16.15 9.28 5.80
CA GLY A 196 15.06 8.36 6.07
C GLY A 196 15.05 7.87 7.52
N LEU A 197 13.86 7.83 8.12
CA LEU A 197 13.61 7.25 9.44
C LEU A 197 12.78 5.98 9.27
N GLN A 198 13.35 4.85 9.66
CA GLN A 198 12.58 3.61 9.77
C GLN A 198 12.08 3.44 11.19
N VAL A 199 10.78 3.16 11.32
CA VAL A 199 10.09 2.79 12.55
C VAL A 199 9.50 1.41 12.35
N GLN A 200 10.11 0.39 12.95
CA GLN A 200 9.63 -0.99 12.93
C GLN A 200 9.00 -1.35 14.27
N VAL A 201 7.84 -1.98 14.26
CA VAL A 201 7.11 -2.42 15.45
C VAL A 201 7.03 -3.94 15.47
N ALA A 202 7.28 -4.52 16.63
CA ALA A 202 7.12 -5.94 16.90
C ALA A 202 6.43 -6.15 18.25
N ASP A 203 5.27 -6.81 18.23
CA ASP A 203 4.59 -7.31 19.43
C ASP A 203 4.02 -8.71 19.09
N PRO A 204 4.72 -9.80 19.48
CA PRO A 204 4.32 -11.15 19.13
C PRO A 204 2.91 -11.49 19.62
N GLY A 205 2.04 -11.88 18.69
CA GLY A 205 0.66 -12.28 19.00
C GLY A 205 -0.33 -11.13 19.07
N LYS A 206 0.08 -9.89 18.75
CA LYS A 206 -0.79 -8.72 18.63
C LYS A 206 -0.90 -8.26 17.19
N GLN A 207 -1.91 -7.42 16.94
CA GLN A 207 -2.06 -6.68 15.69
C GLN A 207 -1.52 -5.27 15.86
N VAL A 208 -0.90 -4.75 14.80
CA VAL A 208 -0.37 -3.38 14.75
C VAL A 208 -1.13 -2.61 13.69
N ALA A 209 -1.62 -1.44 14.07
CA ALA A 209 -2.19 -0.47 13.16
C ALA A 209 -1.46 0.86 13.32
N MET A 210 -1.36 1.60 12.23
CA MET A 210 -0.73 2.90 12.16
C MET A 210 -1.74 3.90 11.62
N LYS A 211 -1.63 5.15 12.04
CA LYS A 211 -2.30 6.24 11.33
C LYS A 211 -1.41 7.45 11.21
N PHE A 212 -1.59 8.15 10.11
CA PHE A 212 -0.94 9.41 9.80
C PHE A 212 -2.02 10.48 9.76
N SER A 213 -1.77 11.63 10.35
CA SER A 213 -2.72 12.74 10.38
C SER A 213 -2.03 14.07 10.17
N ARG A 214 -2.68 14.97 9.44
CA ARG A 214 -2.33 16.40 9.48
C ARG A 214 -3.12 17.06 10.61
N SER A 215 -2.44 17.64 11.59
CA SER A 215 -3.11 18.28 12.73
C SER A 215 -3.77 19.62 12.35
N GLU A 216 -4.48 20.22 13.31
CA GLU A 216 -4.99 21.60 13.17
C GLU A 216 -3.89 22.66 13.05
N THR A 217 -2.67 22.35 13.51
CA THR A 217 -1.50 23.22 13.47
C THR A 217 -0.53 22.85 12.35
N ASP A 218 -0.96 22.01 11.40
CA ASP A 218 -0.16 21.52 10.28
C ASP A 218 1.03 20.64 10.67
N GLU A 219 1.00 20.03 11.86
CA GLU A 219 1.94 18.98 12.28
C GLU A 219 1.62 17.66 11.56
N LEU A 220 2.63 16.83 11.32
CA LEU A 220 2.41 15.42 11.00
C LEU A 220 2.36 14.63 12.29
N VAL A 221 1.23 13.96 12.52
CA VAL A 221 1.02 13.13 13.68
C VAL A 221 0.92 11.66 13.24
N TYR A 222 1.82 10.84 13.75
CA TYR A 222 1.92 9.41 13.46
C TYR A 222 1.64 8.60 14.72
N HIS A 223 0.57 7.80 14.73
CA HIS A 223 0.22 6.97 15.89
C HIS A 223 0.49 5.51 15.57
N ILE A 224 1.05 4.81 16.56
CA ILE A 224 1.13 3.35 16.59
C ILE A 224 0.05 2.86 17.56
N THR A 225 -0.76 1.89 17.12
CA THR A 225 -1.76 1.23 17.97
C THR A 225 -1.48 -0.26 17.95
N VAL A 226 -1.44 -0.87 19.14
CA VAL A 226 -1.29 -2.31 19.33
C VAL A 226 -2.53 -2.87 20.03
N SER A 227 -3.09 -3.93 19.46
CA SER A 227 -4.37 -4.51 19.87
C SER A 227 -4.37 -6.04 19.80
N ASP A 228 -5.32 -6.66 20.50
CA ASP A 228 -5.56 -8.11 20.44
C ASP A 228 -6.11 -8.56 19.08
N GLU A 229 -6.93 -7.71 18.46
CA GLU A 229 -7.61 -7.95 17.18
C GLU A 229 -7.24 -6.87 16.16
N GLU A 230 -7.45 -7.15 14.87
CA GLU A 230 -7.21 -6.19 13.79
C GLU A 230 -8.12 -4.97 13.96
N MET A 231 -7.61 -3.76 13.70
CA MET A 231 -8.34 -2.53 13.98
C MET A 231 -9.44 -2.31 12.92
N ALA A 232 -10.69 -2.29 13.37
CA ALA A 232 -11.80 -1.92 12.49
C ALA A 232 -11.76 -0.41 12.19
N SER A 233 -12.11 -0.01 10.96
CA SER A 233 -12.31 1.41 10.66
C SER A 233 -13.61 1.92 11.30
N ARG A 234 -13.65 3.21 11.66
CA ARG A 234 -14.75 3.84 12.40
C ARG A 234 -15.95 4.17 11.54
N TYR A 235 -15.68 4.65 10.33
CA TYR A 235 -16.66 5.35 9.51
C TYR A 235 -17.26 4.47 8.43
N GLU A 236 -18.43 4.91 7.97
CA GLU A 236 -19.30 4.20 7.03
C GLU A 236 -19.92 2.94 7.61
N LYS A 237 -21.07 2.56 7.04
CA LYS A 237 -21.83 1.39 7.51
C LYS A 237 -21.01 0.11 7.46
N GLU A 238 -20.25 -0.06 6.38
CA GLU A 238 -19.44 -1.24 6.12
C GLU A 238 -18.01 -1.14 6.71
N LYS A 239 -17.65 -0.01 7.35
CA LYS A 239 -16.39 0.16 8.10
C LYS A 239 -15.11 -0.14 7.30
N ARG A 240 -15.05 0.31 6.05
CA ARG A 240 -13.90 0.08 5.14
C ARG A 240 -13.00 1.31 4.93
N SER A 241 -13.47 2.50 5.25
CA SER A 241 -12.74 3.75 4.96
C SER A 241 -11.41 3.85 5.71
N ARG A 242 -10.30 3.84 4.96
CA ARG A 242 -8.95 4.04 5.49
C ARG A 242 -8.52 5.50 5.48
N PHE A 243 -9.08 6.31 4.57
CA PHE A 243 -8.79 7.74 4.49
C PHE A 243 -10.02 8.56 4.87
N ILE A 244 -9.86 9.51 5.80
CA ILE A 244 -10.93 10.39 6.28
C ILE A 244 -10.48 11.85 6.28
N ARG A 245 -11.45 12.76 6.19
CA ARG A 245 -11.24 14.21 6.15
C ARG A 245 -11.96 14.91 7.29
N GLY A 246 -11.37 15.99 7.78
CA GLY A 246 -11.92 16.83 8.84
C GLY A 246 -11.88 16.19 10.24
N LYS A 247 -11.23 15.04 10.41
CA LYS A 247 -11.17 14.26 11.67
C LYS A 247 -9.93 13.38 11.74
N THR A 248 -9.55 12.94 12.94
CA THR A 248 -8.34 12.12 13.17
C THR A 248 -8.58 10.69 13.63
N ASP A 249 -9.83 10.31 13.87
CA ASP A 249 -10.23 9.08 14.53
C ASP A 249 -10.65 7.98 13.54
N VAL A 250 -9.72 7.57 12.67
CA VAL A 250 -9.99 6.59 11.61
C VAL A 250 -10.37 5.19 12.11
N TRP A 251 -9.89 4.80 13.28
CA TRP A 251 -10.16 3.49 13.89
C TRP A 251 -11.35 3.54 14.83
N ASP A 252 -12.16 2.48 14.82
CA ASP A 252 -13.29 2.32 15.73
C ASP A 252 -12.81 2.08 17.17
N ASN A 253 -13.74 2.19 18.12
CA ASN A 253 -13.48 1.90 19.51
C ASN A 253 -13.11 0.42 19.68
N PHE A 254 -12.15 0.13 20.55
CA PHE A 254 -11.71 -1.24 20.83
C PHE A 254 -11.46 -1.44 22.33
N GLN A 255 -11.22 -2.68 22.74
CA GLN A 255 -10.92 -3.00 24.14
C GLN A 255 -9.42 -3.12 24.36
N LEU A 256 -8.93 -2.43 25.39
CA LEU A 256 -7.63 -2.72 25.97
C LEU A 256 -7.80 -3.74 27.09
N THR A 257 -7.22 -4.92 26.91
CA THR A 257 -7.34 -6.02 27.87
C THR A 257 -6.47 -5.80 29.11
N LYS A 258 -7.02 -6.09 30.29
CA LYS A 258 -6.25 -6.13 31.55
C LYS A 258 -5.06 -7.08 31.43
N GLY A 259 -3.90 -6.65 31.92
CA GLY A 259 -2.72 -7.50 32.06
C GLY A 259 -1.47 -6.83 31.54
N LYS A 260 -0.44 -7.65 31.33
CA LYS A 260 0.86 -7.21 30.83
C LYS A 260 0.96 -7.41 29.33
N SER A 261 1.54 -6.44 28.63
CA SER A 261 1.97 -6.55 27.24
C SER A 261 3.37 -5.96 27.09
N ARG A 262 4.01 -6.28 25.95
CA ARG A 262 5.36 -5.80 25.63
C ARG A 262 5.44 -5.59 24.13
N GLU A 263 5.66 -4.36 23.72
CA GLU A 263 5.96 -4.01 22.33
C GLU A 263 7.41 -3.54 22.21
N THR A 264 7.99 -3.76 21.04
CA THR A 264 9.32 -3.28 20.69
C THR A 264 9.22 -2.42 19.44
N ILE A 265 9.76 -1.21 19.53
CA ILE A 265 9.88 -0.27 18.42
C ILE A 265 11.37 -0.14 18.11
N THR A 266 11.78 -0.37 16.87
CA THR A 266 13.15 -0.14 16.42
C THR A 266 13.19 1.10 15.54
N LEU A 267 13.99 2.08 15.95
CA LEU A 267 14.25 3.31 15.22
C LEU A 267 15.63 3.21 14.57
N SER A 268 15.69 3.39 13.25
CA SER A 268 16.96 3.39 12.51
C SER A 268 16.99 4.45 11.42
N TYR A 269 18.19 4.94 11.14
CA TYR A 269 18.45 5.80 9.99
C TYR A 269 18.63 4.95 8.72
N LEU A 270 18.17 5.48 7.59
CA LEU A 270 18.58 5.03 6.27
C LEU A 270 18.82 6.21 5.34
N ASN A 271 19.71 6.02 4.37
CA ASN A 271 19.87 6.96 3.26
C ASN A 271 18.85 6.61 2.17
N TYR A 272 17.88 7.50 1.95
CA TYR A 272 16.80 7.30 0.98
C TYR A 272 17.33 7.21 -0.46
N HIS A 273 18.28 8.07 -0.83
CA HIS A 273 18.84 8.08 -2.18
C HIS A 273 19.62 6.81 -2.47
N GLU A 274 20.33 6.25 -1.49
CA GLU A 274 21.03 4.97 -1.65
C GLU A 274 20.07 3.78 -1.64
N LYS A 275 19.14 3.72 -0.68
CA LYS A 275 18.24 2.58 -0.50
C LYS A 275 17.28 2.41 -1.68
N TYR A 276 16.85 3.53 -2.27
CA TYR A 276 15.91 3.55 -3.38
C TYR A 276 16.54 4.07 -4.67
N ASP A 277 17.86 3.94 -4.83
CA ASP A 277 18.50 4.13 -6.12
C ASP A 277 18.02 3.07 -7.14
N ARG A 278 17.99 3.44 -8.42
CA ARG A 278 17.73 2.53 -9.55
C ARG A 278 18.88 2.50 -10.54
N GLY A 279 20.00 3.15 -10.19
CA GLY A 279 21.15 3.32 -11.04
C GLY A 279 20.87 4.26 -12.21
N THR A 280 21.77 4.24 -13.19
CA THR A 280 21.71 5.14 -14.34
C THR A 280 20.74 4.62 -15.40
N LEU A 281 19.64 5.33 -15.63
CA LEU A 281 18.70 5.07 -16.72
C LEU A 281 19.09 5.88 -17.97
N ALA A 282 19.75 5.24 -18.93
CA ALA A 282 20.23 5.92 -20.14
C ALA A 282 19.07 6.55 -20.93
N GLY A 283 19.17 7.86 -21.20
CA GLY A 283 18.16 8.59 -21.97
C GLY A 283 16.91 8.99 -21.19
N LEU A 284 16.82 8.66 -19.90
CA LEU A 284 15.69 9.00 -19.02
C LEU A 284 16.17 9.81 -17.80
N ASP A 285 15.28 10.63 -17.26
CA ASP A 285 15.53 11.29 -15.98
C ASP A 285 15.28 10.29 -14.83
N GLY A 286 16.36 9.70 -14.34
CA GLY A 286 16.31 8.71 -13.26
C GLY A 286 15.67 9.22 -11.97
N LEU A 287 15.79 10.52 -11.67
CA LEU A 287 15.15 11.12 -10.50
C LEU A 287 13.63 11.17 -10.66
N GLN A 288 13.14 11.58 -11.84
CA GLN A 288 11.70 11.60 -12.10
C GLN A 288 11.10 10.19 -12.14
N VAL A 289 11.81 9.22 -12.73
CA VAL A 289 11.40 7.81 -12.71
C VAL A 289 11.35 7.29 -11.27
N GLY A 290 12.39 7.54 -10.47
CA GLY A 290 12.42 7.18 -9.05
C GLY A 290 11.26 7.79 -8.26
N ASN A 291 10.96 9.07 -8.49
CA ASN A 291 9.83 9.75 -7.85
C ASN A 291 8.49 9.10 -8.23
N LEU A 292 8.27 8.77 -9.51
CA LEU A 292 7.06 8.08 -9.97
C LEU A 292 6.89 6.72 -9.27
N LEU A 293 7.95 5.92 -9.22
CA LEU A 293 7.95 4.58 -8.64
C LEU A 293 7.81 4.59 -7.11
N ASN A 294 8.33 5.61 -6.46
CA ASN A 294 8.23 5.77 -5.00
C ASN A 294 6.95 6.49 -4.55
N THR A 295 6.13 7.00 -5.48
CA THR A 295 4.86 7.66 -5.16
C THR A 295 3.69 7.05 -5.92
N VAL A 296 3.44 7.49 -7.15
CA VAL A 296 2.26 7.13 -7.95
C VAL A 296 2.15 5.61 -8.13
N ALA A 297 3.25 4.89 -8.38
CA ALA A 297 3.18 3.44 -8.58
C ALA A 297 2.72 2.65 -7.34
N ARG A 298 2.80 3.26 -6.14
CA ARG A 298 2.40 2.64 -4.85
C ARG A 298 1.11 3.24 -4.29
N ILE A 299 0.56 4.28 -4.92
CA ILE A 299 -0.56 5.07 -4.37
C ILE A 299 -1.87 4.29 -4.30
N GLY A 300 -2.02 3.23 -5.10
CA GLY A 300 -3.21 2.39 -5.08
C GLY A 300 -3.13 1.19 -4.13
N VAL A 301 -2.06 1.10 -3.34
CA VAL A 301 -1.99 0.17 -2.23
C VAL A 301 -2.68 0.81 -1.01
N ILE A 302 -3.92 0.41 -0.76
CA ILE A 302 -4.82 0.99 0.25
C ILE A 302 -4.54 0.45 1.65
N ASP A 303 -4.26 -0.84 1.74
CA ASP A 303 -3.93 -1.48 3.00
C ASP A 303 -3.22 -2.81 2.74
N ARG A 304 -2.80 -3.49 3.81
CA ARG A 304 -2.43 -4.89 3.71
C ARG A 304 -3.56 -5.67 3.03
N LYS A 305 -3.23 -6.49 2.02
CA LYS A 305 -4.16 -7.26 1.17
C LYS A 305 -5.05 -6.47 0.20
N LEU A 306 -4.88 -5.16 0.07
CA LEU A 306 -5.72 -4.30 -0.76
C LEU A 306 -4.86 -3.47 -1.72
N PHE A 307 -4.56 -4.05 -2.89
CA PHE A 307 -3.73 -3.45 -3.93
C PHE A 307 -4.55 -3.19 -5.19
N GLY A 308 -4.37 -2.02 -5.78
CA GLY A 308 -4.86 -1.62 -7.09
C GLY A 308 -4.05 -0.44 -7.65
N GLY A 309 -4.50 0.12 -8.77
CA GLY A 309 -3.88 1.29 -9.42
C GLY A 309 -4.45 2.64 -8.96
N ASN A 310 -5.65 2.65 -8.37
CA ASN A 310 -6.36 3.87 -7.99
C ASN A 310 -6.01 4.35 -6.58
N SER A 311 -5.82 5.66 -6.42
CA SER A 311 -5.36 6.25 -5.16
C SER A 311 -6.31 6.00 -3.98
N TRP A 312 -5.76 5.59 -2.83
CA TRP A 312 -6.45 5.50 -1.53
C TRP A 312 -7.06 6.83 -1.04
N HIS A 313 -6.62 7.97 -1.60
CA HIS A 313 -7.14 9.30 -1.29
C HIS A 313 -8.49 9.59 -2.00
N THR A 314 -8.85 8.86 -3.06
CA THR A 314 -10.15 9.06 -3.72
C THR A 314 -11.30 8.76 -2.76
N PRO A 315 -12.44 9.49 -2.81
CA PRO A 315 -13.49 9.40 -1.79
C PRO A 315 -14.05 8.00 -1.55
N TYR A 316 -14.13 7.16 -2.58
CA TYR A 316 -14.62 5.79 -2.49
C TYR A 316 -13.50 4.74 -2.51
N GLY A 317 -12.23 5.15 -2.68
CA GLY A 317 -11.04 4.28 -2.60
C GLY A 317 -11.14 2.97 -3.39
N PRO A 318 -11.42 3.01 -4.71
CA PRO A 318 -11.65 1.79 -5.45
C PRO A 318 -10.35 1.03 -5.69
N ILE A 319 -10.47 -0.28 -5.79
CA ILE A 319 -9.50 -1.15 -6.44
C ILE A 319 -10.19 -1.78 -7.65
N CYS A 320 -9.46 -1.85 -8.75
CA CYS A 320 -9.86 -2.51 -9.97
C CYS A 320 -9.10 -3.83 -10.08
N LEU A 321 -9.80 -4.97 -9.97
CA LEU A 321 -9.17 -6.28 -10.13
C LEU A 321 -8.91 -6.65 -11.59
N HIS A 322 -9.37 -5.81 -12.51
CA HIS A 322 -9.14 -5.88 -13.95
C HIS A 322 -7.95 -4.99 -14.40
N GLU A 323 -6.94 -4.88 -13.53
CA GLU A 323 -5.66 -4.21 -13.79
C GLU A 323 -4.52 -5.24 -13.74
N GLN A 324 -4.06 -5.70 -14.91
CA GLN A 324 -3.00 -6.70 -15.04
C GLN A 324 -1.60 -6.21 -14.64
N TYR A 325 -1.38 -4.89 -14.65
CA TYR A 325 -0.07 -4.28 -14.51
C TYR A 325 0.39 -4.06 -13.05
N ILE A 326 -0.43 -4.44 -12.06
CA ILE A 326 -0.11 -4.22 -10.64
C ILE A 326 1.10 -5.07 -10.20
N ALA A 327 1.23 -6.29 -10.73
CA ALA A 327 2.43 -7.12 -10.56
C ALA A 327 3.64 -6.52 -11.28
N GLU A 328 3.47 -6.04 -12.51
CA GLU A 328 4.52 -5.39 -13.31
C GLU A 328 5.11 -4.15 -12.63
N PHE A 329 4.32 -3.38 -11.86
CA PHE A 329 4.86 -2.28 -11.05
C PHE A 329 5.98 -2.73 -10.12
N ALA A 330 5.94 -3.97 -9.62
CA ALA A 330 6.97 -4.51 -8.74
C ALA A 330 8.36 -4.54 -9.41
N ILE A 331 8.43 -4.69 -10.73
CA ILE A 331 9.71 -4.68 -11.48
C ILE A 331 10.39 -3.30 -11.34
N GLY A 332 9.64 -2.23 -11.60
CA GLY A 332 10.16 -0.86 -11.48
C GLY A 332 10.36 -0.45 -10.02
N ILE A 333 9.36 -0.76 -9.18
CA ILE A 333 9.39 -0.48 -7.74
C ILE A 333 10.59 -1.16 -7.07
N ASN A 334 10.93 -2.39 -7.47
CA ASN A 334 12.09 -3.14 -6.98
C ASN A 334 12.22 -3.11 -5.43
N ASP A 335 11.13 -3.43 -4.74
CA ASP A 335 11.03 -3.45 -3.28
C ASP A 335 10.41 -4.78 -2.84
N GLU A 336 11.17 -5.56 -2.08
CA GLU A 336 10.74 -6.85 -1.56
C GLU A 336 9.46 -6.76 -0.73
N SER A 337 9.25 -5.64 -0.03
CA SER A 337 8.05 -5.41 0.78
C SER A 337 6.80 -5.31 -0.10
N TYR A 338 6.92 -4.70 -1.29
CA TYR A 338 5.83 -4.61 -2.25
C TYR A 338 5.50 -5.98 -2.84
N ILE A 339 6.52 -6.75 -3.24
CA ILE A 339 6.33 -8.10 -3.81
C ILE A 339 5.63 -9.01 -2.79
N LYS A 340 6.13 -9.05 -1.55
CA LYS A 340 5.53 -9.85 -0.46
C LYS A 340 4.12 -9.37 -0.13
N GLY A 341 3.91 -8.07 -0.03
CA GLY A 341 2.60 -7.49 0.21
C GLY A 341 1.60 -7.87 -0.88
N TYR A 342 2.04 -7.90 -2.15
CA TYR A 342 1.18 -8.26 -3.26
C TYR A 342 0.92 -9.76 -3.35
N GLN A 343 1.87 -10.63 -2.94
CA GLN A 343 1.59 -12.06 -2.74
C GLN A 343 0.46 -12.29 -1.72
N GLU A 344 0.49 -11.57 -0.58
CA GLU A 344 -0.58 -11.64 0.42
C GLU A 344 -1.92 -11.10 -0.11
N CYS A 345 -1.88 -10.06 -0.94
CA CYS A 345 -3.05 -9.52 -1.63
C CYS A 345 -3.68 -10.54 -2.57
N LEU A 346 -2.88 -11.22 -3.40
CA LEU A 346 -3.39 -12.22 -4.32
C LEU A 346 -3.90 -13.46 -3.58
N ASP A 347 -3.29 -13.85 -2.45
CA ASP A 347 -3.86 -14.87 -1.56
C ASP A 347 -5.26 -14.47 -1.07
N PHE A 348 -5.43 -13.22 -0.62
CA PHE A 348 -6.73 -12.69 -0.21
C PHE A 348 -7.74 -12.65 -1.36
N TYR A 349 -7.33 -12.27 -2.57
CA TYR A 349 -8.22 -12.22 -3.74
C TYR A 349 -8.63 -13.61 -4.20
N ARG A 350 -7.71 -14.59 -4.19
CA ARG A 350 -8.01 -16.00 -4.45
C ARG A 350 -9.14 -16.49 -3.54
N ASP A 351 -9.06 -16.16 -2.26
CA ASP A 351 -9.95 -16.71 -1.24
C ASP A 351 -11.30 -15.97 -1.16
N HIS A 352 -11.39 -14.74 -1.67
CA HIS A 352 -12.56 -13.87 -1.44
C HIS A 352 -13.13 -13.15 -2.66
N ALA A 353 -12.40 -13.04 -3.76
CA ALA A 353 -12.86 -12.40 -5.00
C ALA A 353 -13.28 -13.39 -6.09
N ILE A 354 -12.80 -14.65 -6.03
CA ILE A 354 -13.19 -15.69 -6.99
C ILE A 354 -14.47 -16.38 -6.53
N GLN A 355 -15.51 -16.30 -7.36
CA GLN A 355 -16.79 -16.96 -7.13
C GLN A 355 -16.71 -18.47 -7.40
N PRO A 356 -17.66 -19.27 -6.87
CA PRO A 356 -17.64 -20.72 -7.05
C PRO A 356 -17.61 -21.22 -8.51
N ASP A 357 -18.17 -20.44 -9.44
CA ASP A 357 -18.18 -20.73 -10.88
C ASP A 357 -16.89 -20.31 -11.60
N GLY A 358 -15.99 -19.61 -10.91
CA GLY A 358 -14.73 -19.09 -11.45
C GLY A 358 -14.77 -17.62 -11.87
N ARG A 359 -15.91 -16.91 -11.76
CA ARG A 359 -15.96 -15.46 -11.99
C ARG A 359 -15.08 -14.73 -10.96
N VAL A 360 -14.16 -13.87 -11.41
CA VAL A 360 -13.39 -12.99 -10.53
C VAL A 360 -14.12 -11.66 -10.40
N ILE A 361 -14.52 -11.26 -9.20
CA ILE A 361 -15.24 -9.99 -9.00
C ILE A 361 -14.35 -8.80 -9.36
N ALA A 362 -14.88 -7.81 -10.09
CA ALA A 362 -14.04 -6.80 -10.76
C ALA A 362 -13.56 -5.64 -9.87
N ARG A 363 -14.19 -5.37 -8.72
CA ARG A 363 -13.95 -4.16 -7.92
C ARG A 363 -13.91 -4.43 -6.42
N TRP A 364 -13.27 -3.54 -5.68
CA TRP A 364 -13.38 -3.34 -4.23
C TRP A 364 -13.46 -1.84 -3.92
N ALA A 365 -14.15 -1.39 -2.86
CA ALA A 365 -14.22 0.03 -2.50
C ALA A 365 -14.58 0.26 -1.02
N TYR A 366 -14.37 1.48 -0.52
CA TYR A 366 -14.87 1.91 0.79
C TYR A 366 -16.40 1.92 0.86
N LEU A 367 -17.05 2.33 -0.23
CA LEU A 367 -18.50 2.55 -0.33
C LEU A 367 -19.10 1.68 -1.43
N ASP A 368 -20.38 1.35 -1.29
CA ASP A 368 -21.15 0.53 -2.25
C ASP A 368 -21.80 1.37 -3.37
N GLU A 369 -21.41 2.64 -3.52
CA GLU A 369 -22.11 3.59 -4.41
C GLU A 369 -22.02 3.24 -5.90
N ASP A 370 -20.97 2.51 -6.31
CA ASP A 370 -20.80 2.01 -7.67
C ASP A 370 -21.25 0.54 -7.84
N ALA A 371 -21.77 -0.10 -6.79
CA ALA A 371 -22.09 -1.52 -6.84
C ALA A 371 -23.44 -1.80 -7.50
N ILE A 372 -23.51 -2.87 -8.30
CA ILE A 372 -24.78 -3.54 -8.60
C ILE A 372 -25.45 -3.89 -7.26
N PRO A 373 -26.72 -3.50 -7.02
CA PRO A 373 -27.39 -3.82 -5.77
C PRO A 373 -27.34 -5.31 -5.45
N GLY A 374 -26.78 -5.64 -4.29
CA GLY A 374 -26.64 -7.02 -3.81
C GLY A 374 -25.43 -7.80 -4.35
N SER A 375 -24.55 -7.19 -5.15
CA SER A 375 -23.31 -7.85 -5.61
C SER A 375 -22.16 -7.77 -4.60
N VAL A 376 -22.25 -6.87 -3.63
CA VAL A 376 -21.22 -6.63 -2.62
C VAL A 376 -21.12 -7.84 -1.68
N ASN A 377 -19.92 -8.40 -1.57
CA ASN A 377 -19.63 -9.48 -0.62
C ASN A 377 -19.14 -8.92 0.74
N PRO A 378 -19.06 -9.76 1.80
CA PRO A 378 -18.64 -9.30 3.13
C PRO A 378 -17.23 -8.68 3.20
N TRP A 379 -16.40 -8.91 2.19
CA TRP A 379 -15.04 -8.40 2.10
C TRP A 379 -14.94 -7.09 1.31
N GLY A 380 -16.06 -6.60 0.76
CA GLY A 380 -16.15 -5.36 0.00
C GLY A 380 -15.90 -5.50 -1.50
N PHE A 381 -15.77 -6.72 -2.03
CA PHE A 381 -15.72 -6.94 -3.47
C PHE A 381 -17.12 -6.85 -4.08
N TYR A 382 -17.23 -6.26 -5.27
CA TYR A 382 -18.52 -6.09 -5.95
C TYR A 382 -18.38 -6.01 -7.48
N GLU A 383 -19.51 -6.20 -8.17
CA GLU A 383 -19.63 -5.94 -9.61
C GLU A 383 -20.17 -4.53 -9.83
N ALA A 384 -19.57 -3.78 -10.76
CA ALA A 384 -19.90 -2.39 -11.02
C ALA A 384 -21.28 -2.23 -11.67
N GLN A 385 -22.04 -1.21 -11.29
CA GLN A 385 -23.41 -1.00 -11.75
C GLN A 385 -23.53 -0.80 -13.25
N TRP A 386 -22.45 -0.43 -13.92
CA TRP A 386 -22.39 -0.11 -15.34
C TRP A 386 -21.83 -1.26 -16.20
N GLY A 387 -21.39 -2.39 -15.63
CA GLY A 387 -20.85 -3.49 -16.44
C GLY A 387 -20.31 -4.70 -15.67
N TYR A 388 -20.05 -5.78 -16.40
CA TYR A 388 -19.42 -7.00 -15.90
C TYR A 388 -18.02 -7.09 -16.49
N LEU A 389 -17.00 -6.63 -15.77
CA LEU A 389 -15.64 -6.49 -16.32
C LEU A 389 -14.92 -7.82 -16.31
N MET A 390 -15.05 -8.54 -17.43
CA MET A 390 -14.68 -9.95 -17.56
C MET A 390 -13.18 -10.18 -17.65
N ASP A 391 -12.42 -9.13 -17.96
CA ASP A 391 -10.97 -9.13 -17.97
C ASP A 391 -10.34 -9.33 -16.58
N SER A 392 -11.04 -9.03 -15.49
CA SER A 392 -10.58 -9.36 -14.12
C SER A 392 -10.24 -10.85 -13.92
N ASN A 393 -10.89 -11.76 -14.67
CA ASN A 393 -10.53 -13.17 -14.69
C ASN A 393 -9.11 -13.40 -15.23
N SER A 394 -8.80 -12.82 -16.38
CA SER A 394 -7.47 -12.94 -16.99
C SER A 394 -6.41 -12.17 -16.20
N ASP A 395 -6.75 -11.00 -15.67
CA ASP A 395 -5.82 -10.12 -14.97
C ASP A 395 -5.40 -10.70 -13.62
N PHE A 396 -6.30 -11.37 -12.89
CA PHE A 396 -5.91 -12.12 -11.69
C PHE A 396 -4.81 -13.15 -12.01
N VAL A 397 -5.02 -13.95 -13.07
CA VAL A 397 -4.09 -15.00 -13.48
C VAL A 397 -2.76 -14.42 -13.97
N ALA A 398 -2.81 -13.33 -14.75
CA ALA A 398 -1.62 -12.63 -15.20
C ALA A 398 -0.80 -12.07 -14.02
N ASN A 399 -1.46 -11.43 -13.05
CA ASN A 399 -0.80 -10.92 -11.85
C ASN A 399 -0.14 -12.03 -11.03
N VAL A 400 -0.82 -13.17 -10.81
CA VAL A 400 -0.24 -14.33 -10.12
C VAL A 400 1.01 -14.83 -10.87
N ALA A 401 0.90 -14.98 -12.18
CA ALA A 401 2.00 -15.47 -13.00
C ALA A 401 3.22 -14.53 -12.98
N GLN A 402 2.99 -13.22 -13.07
CA GLN A 402 4.05 -12.22 -13.04
C GLN A 402 4.74 -12.16 -11.66
N VAL A 403 3.98 -12.24 -10.56
CA VAL A 403 4.59 -12.33 -9.21
C VAL A 403 5.41 -13.61 -9.06
N TYR A 404 4.94 -14.73 -9.63
CA TYR A 404 5.73 -15.96 -9.67
C TYR A 404 7.02 -15.80 -10.47
N ASP A 405 6.97 -15.17 -11.65
CA ASP A 405 8.17 -14.90 -12.47
C ASP A 405 9.20 -14.03 -11.72
N LEU A 406 8.75 -13.14 -10.83
CA LEU A 406 9.63 -12.30 -10.00
C LEU A 406 10.23 -13.03 -8.79
N THR A 407 9.54 -14.04 -8.27
CA THR A 407 9.89 -14.67 -6.98
C THR A 407 10.47 -16.07 -7.12
N GLY A 408 10.07 -16.81 -8.16
CA GLY A 408 10.35 -18.24 -8.31
C GLY A 408 9.69 -19.11 -7.21
N ASP A 409 8.72 -18.58 -6.46
CA ASP A 409 8.10 -19.30 -5.34
C ASP A 409 7.08 -20.34 -5.83
N LEU A 410 7.60 -21.54 -6.11
CA LEU A 410 6.82 -22.67 -6.64
C LEU A 410 5.74 -23.13 -5.64
N ASP A 411 6.03 -23.09 -4.34
CA ASP A 411 5.08 -23.49 -3.31
C ASP A 411 3.92 -22.50 -3.21
N TRP A 412 4.19 -21.20 -3.38
CA TRP A 412 3.15 -20.17 -3.44
C TRP A 412 2.28 -20.32 -4.68
N VAL A 413 2.86 -20.40 -5.88
CA VAL A 413 2.08 -20.49 -7.12
C VAL A 413 1.26 -21.79 -7.19
N ALA A 414 1.76 -22.90 -6.61
CA ALA A 414 1.01 -24.15 -6.50
C ALA A 414 -0.31 -24.00 -5.73
N ARG A 415 -0.36 -23.14 -4.69
CA ARG A 415 -1.60 -22.85 -3.95
C ARG A 415 -2.59 -22.01 -4.74
N HIS A 416 -2.14 -21.30 -5.77
CA HIS A 416 -3.00 -20.53 -6.67
C HIS A 416 -3.59 -21.36 -7.80
N LYS A 417 -3.05 -22.55 -8.08
CA LYS A 417 -3.44 -23.35 -9.26
C LYS A 417 -4.94 -23.51 -9.42
N SER A 418 -5.64 -24.03 -8.41
CA SER A 418 -7.09 -24.24 -8.53
C SER A 418 -7.89 -22.94 -8.73
N GLY A 419 -7.43 -21.82 -8.14
CA GLY A 419 -8.06 -20.51 -8.34
C GLY A 419 -7.86 -19.99 -9.77
N CYS A 420 -6.63 -20.04 -10.27
CA CYS A 420 -6.29 -19.61 -11.63
C CYS A 420 -6.97 -20.47 -12.69
N GLU A 421 -6.99 -21.79 -12.54
CA GLU A 421 -7.67 -22.69 -13.47
C GLU A 421 -9.16 -22.41 -13.54
N LYS A 422 -9.84 -22.17 -12.41
CA LYS A 422 -11.25 -21.78 -12.40
C LYS A 422 -11.48 -20.44 -13.09
N ALA A 423 -10.61 -19.47 -12.85
CA ALA A 423 -10.71 -18.15 -13.48
C ALA A 423 -10.57 -18.23 -15.01
N LEU A 424 -9.63 -19.04 -15.51
CA LEU A 424 -9.48 -19.31 -16.94
C LEU A 424 -10.67 -20.09 -17.50
N ASP A 425 -11.03 -21.21 -16.87
CA ASP A 425 -12.11 -22.08 -17.34
C ASP A 425 -13.46 -21.36 -17.37
N TYR A 426 -13.71 -20.41 -16.47
CA TYR A 426 -14.89 -19.55 -16.52
C TYR A 426 -15.03 -18.83 -17.87
N LEU A 427 -13.94 -18.23 -18.37
CA LEU A 427 -13.94 -17.56 -19.67
C LEU A 427 -13.96 -18.55 -20.83
N LEU A 428 -13.16 -19.62 -20.77
CA LEU A 428 -13.08 -20.63 -21.84
C LEU A 428 -14.43 -21.33 -22.08
N ASN A 429 -15.22 -21.55 -21.03
CA ASN A 429 -16.55 -22.14 -21.15
C ASN A 429 -17.57 -21.22 -21.84
N ARG A 430 -17.20 -19.97 -22.14
CA ARG A 430 -18.08 -19.03 -22.82
C ARG A 430 -17.97 -19.07 -24.33
N ASP A 431 -16.92 -19.68 -24.90
CA ASP A 431 -16.73 -19.95 -26.35
C ASP A 431 -17.86 -20.83 -26.90
N ASN A 432 -19.02 -20.22 -27.11
CA ASN A 432 -20.26 -20.93 -27.41
C ASN A 432 -20.33 -21.32 -28.89
N ASN A 433 -19.69 -20.54 -29.76
CA ASN A 433 -19.66 -20.78 -31.19
C ASN A 433 -18.45 -21.65 -31.64
N GLY A 434 -17.50 -21.93 -30.74
CA GLY A 434 -16.34 -22.79 -30.98
C GLY A 434 -15.25 -22.15 -31.84
N ASN A 435 -15.28 -20.83 -32.04
CA ASN A 435 -14.30 -20.12 -32.86
C ASN A 435 -13.04 -19.72 -32.06
N HIS A 436 -12.97 -20.06 -30.77
CA HIS A 436 -11.83 -19.76 -29.88
C HIS A 436 -11.67 -18.27 -29.57
N LEU A 437 -12.72 -17.48 -29.76
CA LEU A 437 -12.90 -16.14 -29.21
C LEU A 437 -14.04 -16.23 -28.19
N VAL A 438 -13.78 -15.83 -26.96
CA VAL A 438 -14.77 -15.93 -25.88
C VAL A 438 -15.74 -14.78 -25.93
N GLU A 439 -17.01 -15.09 -25.69
CA GLU A 439 -18.11 -14.14 -25.63
C GLU A 439 -18.26 -13.50 -24.25
N MET A 440 -18.63 -12.23 -24.19
CA MET A 440 -18.92 -11.48 -22.97
C MET A 440 -20.33 -11.80 -22.46
N ILE A 441 -20.65 -11.41 -21.23
CA ILE A 441 -22.00 -11.59 -20.65
C ILE A 441 -23.06 -10.80 -21.43
N THR A 442 -22.67 -9.64 -21.95
CA THR A 442 -23.53 -8.77 -22.76
C THR A 442 -23.43 -9.18 -24.23
N ASP A 443 -24.54 -9.25 -24.93
CA ASP A 443 -24.60 -9.57 -26.35
C ASP A 443 -24.55 -8.30 -27.22
N SER A 444 -25.04 -7.17 -26.70
CA SER A 444 -25.09 -5.91 -27.47
C SER A 444 -24.77 -4.67 -26.64
N GLN A 445 -24.19 -3.66 -27.30
CA GLN A 445 -24.00 -2.33 -26.72
C GLN A 445 -25.33 -1.69 -26.26
N THR A 446 -26.45 -2.12 -26.86
CA THR A 446 -27.79 -1.61 -26.52
C THR A 446 -28.22 -1.96 -25.08
N GLU A 447 -27.60 -2.95 -24.45
CA GLU A 447 -27.81 -3.29 -23.04
C GLU A 447 -27.23 -2.26 -22.07
N ARG A 448 -26.35 -1.39 -22.56
CA ARG A 448 -25.71 -0.33 -21.78
C ARG A 448 -24.90 -0.83 -20.60
N ARG A 449 -24.17 -1.91 -20.86
CA ARG A 449 -23.33 -2.61 -19.89
C ARG A 449 -21.95 -2.84 -20.49
N GLY A 450 -20.91 -2.35 -19.81
CA GLY A 450 -19.52 -2.59 -20.21
C GLY A 450 -19.04 -3.99 -19.86
N SER A 451 -17.96 -4.43 -20.52
CA SER A 451 -17.40 -5.77 -20.34
C SER A 451 -15.89 -5.81 -20.06
N ASP A 452 -15.20 -4.66 -20.07
CA ASP A 452 -13.74 -4.58 -19.91
C ASP A 452 -13.27 -3.30 -19.19
N TRP A 453 -11.95 -3.19 -18.98
CA TRP A 453 -11.27 -2.06 -18.34
C TRP A 453 -11.51 -0.68 -18.95
N ILE A 454 -11.92 -0.57 -20.22
CA ILE A 454 -12.30 0.72 -20.79
C ILE A 454 -13.71 1.03 -20.30
N ASP A 455 -13.76 1.40 -19.01
CA ASP A 455 -14.96 1.63 -18.23
C ASP A 455 -16.03 2.39 -19.03
N ILE A 456 -17.30 2.10 -18.75
CA ILE A 456 -18.49 2.76 -19.32
C ILE A 456 -18.65 2.68 -20.85
N ILE A 457 -17.72 2.07 -21.59
CA ILE A 457 -17.92 1.67 -22.99
C ILE A 457 -18.66 0.33 -23.01
N TRP A 458 -19.72 0.25 -23.80
CA TRP A 458 -20.61 -0.91 -23.86
C TRP A 458 -20.11 -1.96 -24.87
N ALA A 459 -18.81 -2.27 -24.83
CA ALA A 459 -18.26 -3.37 -25.60
C ALA A 459 -18.94 -4.68 -25.17
N SER A 460 -19.27 -5.54 -26.13
CA SER A 460 -20.12 -6.72 -25.91
C SER A 460 -19.67 -7.89 -26.77
N TYR A 461 -20.30 -9.06 -26.53
CA TYR A 461 -20.13 -10.31 -27.25
C TYR A 461 -18.66 -10.67 -27.46
N GLU A 462 -18.12 -10.60 -28.67
CA GLU A 462 -16.70 -10.90 -28.89
C GLU A 462 -15.87 -9.63 -28.73
N ASN A 463 -15.32 -9.47 -27.54
CA ASN A 463 -14.51 -8.32 -27.16
C ASN A 463 -13.01 -8.61 -27.35
N ALA A 464 -12.35 -7.86 -28.25
CA ALA A 464 -10.93 -8.02 -28.55
C ALA A 464 -10.03 -7.69 -27.36
N PHE A 465 -10.43 -6.76 -26.48
CA PHE A 465 -9.66 -6.40 -25.30
C PHE A 465 -9.57 -7.58 -24.31
N VAL A 466 -10.72 -8.17 -23.97
CA VAL A 466 -10.79 -9.32 -23.05
C VAL A 466 -10.12 -10.55 -23.65
N ASN A 467 -10.35 -10.82 -24.94
CA ASN A 467 -9.69 -11.93 -25.63
C ASN A 467 -8.16 -11.76 -25.69
N ALA A 468 -7.66 -10.53 -25.82
CA ALA A 468 -6.22 -10.27 -25.77
C ALA A 468 -5.60 -10.55 -24.40
N LYS A 469 -6.26 -10.12 -23.33
CA LYS A 469 -5.84 -10.43 -21.96
C LYS A 469 -5.94 -11.92 -21.65
N LEU A 470 -6.97 -12.61 -22.14
CA LEU A 470 -7.11 -14.06 -21.97
C LEU A 470 -5.99 -14.82 -22.68
N TYR A 471 -5.64 -14.46 -23.91
CA TYR A 471 -4.50 -15.04 -24.61
C TYR A 471 -3.20 -14.89 -23.80
N TYR A 472 -2.95 -13.70 -23.24
CA TYR A 472 -1.78 -13.43 -22.42
C TYR A 472 -1.77 -14.31 -21.16
N ALA A 473 -2.88 -14.35 -20.42
CA ALA A 473 -3.03 -15.17 -19.22
C ALA A 473 -2.86 -16.66 -19.51
N LEU A 474 -3.45 -17.18 -20.58
CA LEU A 474 -3.29 -18.59 -21.00
C LEU A 474 -1.83 -18.94 -21.32
N THR A 475 -1.12 -18.02 -21.98
CA THR A 475 0.28 -18.22 -22.40
C THR A 475 1.23 -18.20 -21.20
N LEU A 476 0.98 -17.33 -20.22
CA LEU A 476 1.74 -17.30 -18.97
C LEU A 476 1.43 -18.55 -18.14
N TRP A 477 0.15 -18.83 -17.93
CA TRP A 477 -0.29 -19.91 -17.05
C TRP A 477 0.07 -21.29 -17.60
N SER A 478 0.05 -21.50 -18.93
CA SER A 478 0.48 -22.78 -19.52
C SER A 478 1.92 -23.14 -19.15
N LYS A 479 2.82 -22.15 -19.06
CA LYS A 479 4.22 -22.38 -18.66
C LYS A 479 4.34 -22.69 -17.17
N ILE A 480 3.46 -22.13 -16.35
CA ILE A 480 3.40 -22.44 -14.91
C ILE A 480 2.89 -23.87 -14.71
N GLU A 481 1.88 -24.29 -15.48
CA GLU A 481 1.39 -25.67 -15.44
C GLU A 481 2.49 -26.69 -15.80
N GLU A 482 3.36 -26.37 -16.76
CA GLU A 482 4.54 -27.21 -17.05
C GLU A 482 5.48 -27.32 -15.85
N GLN A 483 5.74 -26.21 -15.16
CA GLN A 483 6.59 -26.17 -13.97
C GLN A 483 5.97 -26.90 -12.77
N LEU A 484 4.63 -26.86 -12.66
CA LEU A 484 3.83 -27.62 -11.69
C LEU A 484 3.61 -29.09 -12.11
N GLN A 485 4.22 -29.53 -13.22
CA GLN A 485 4.15 -30.89 -13.76
C GLN A 485 2.75 -31.34 -14.22
N ASP A 486 1.83 -30.39 -14.46
CA ASP A 486 0.53 -30.66 -15.08
C ASP A 486 0.59 -30.44 -16.60
N HIS A 487 1.29 -31.35 -17.28
CA HIS A 487 1.47 -31.27 -18.72
C HIS A 487 0.14 -31.31 -19.50
N SER A 488 -0.91 -31.91 -18.95
CA SER A 488 -2.22 -31.97 -19.59
C SER A 488 -2.85 -30.59 -19.65
N GLN A 489 -2.87 -29.88 -18.52
CA GLN A 489 -3.42 -28.53 -18.44
C GLN A 489 -2.56 -27.52 -19.19
N ALA A 490 -1.24 -27.64 -19.10
CA ALA A 490 -0.33 -26.87 -19.94
C ALA A 490 -0.65 -26.98 -21.44
N MET A 491 -0.84 -28.21 -21.93
CA MET A 491 -1.20 -28.45 -23.34
C MET A 491 -2.59 -27.91 -23.68
N LYS A 492 -3.58 -28.03 -22.77
CA LYS A 492 -4.93 -27.49 -22.96
C LYS A 492 -4.86 -25.98 -23.22
N TYR A 493 -4.26 -25.24 -22.29
CA TYR A 493 -4.17 -23.77 -22.37
C TYR A 493 -3.30 -23.31 -23.54
N GLY A 494 -2.14 -23.95 -23.76
CA GLY A 494 -1.25 -23.62 -24.88
C GLY A 494 -1.91 -23.84 -26.25
N ARG A 495 -2.69 -24.91 -26.43
CA ARG A 495 -3.45 -25.14 -27.67
C ARG A 495 -4.57 -24.13 -27.86
N TYR A 496 -5.31 -23.81 -26.80
CA TYR A 496 -6.37 -22.81 -26.86
C TYR A 496 -5.81 -21.44 -27.23
N ALA A 497 -4.73 -21.00 -26.58
CA ALA A 497 -4.05 -19.74 -26.89
C ALA A 497 -3.57 -19.68 -28.35
N ALA A 498 -3.01 -20.77 -28.88
CA ALA A 498 -2.59 -20.83 -30.29
C ALA A 498 -3.78 -20.72 -31.28
N ALA A 499 -4.90 -21.38 -30.96
CA ALA A 499 -6.11 -21.30 -31.78
C ALA A 499 -6.77 -19.91 -31.70
N MET A 500 -6.90 -19.36 -30.49
CA MET A 500 -7.38 -17.99 -30.25
C MET A 500 -6.55 -16.97 -31.02
N LYS A 501 -5.22 -17.06 -30.97
CA LYS A 501 -4.32 -16.18 -31.74
C LYS A 501 -4.65 -16.22 -33.23
N LYS A 502 -4.91 -17.40 -33.79
CA LYS A 502 -5.29 -17.55 -35.20
C LYS A 502 -6.62 -16.84 -35.48
N SER A 503 -7.65 -17.09 -34.67
CA SER A 503 -8.98 -16.50 -34.83
C SER A 503 -8.97 -14.97 -34.65
N PHE A 504 -8.23 -14.47 -33.66
CA PHE A 504 -8.06 -13.04 -33.39
C PHE A 504 -7.53 -12.29 -34.63
N ASN A 505 -6.61 -12.92 -35.37
CA ASN A 505 -5.94 -12.34 -36.53
C ASN A 505 -6.68 -12.48 -37.86
N LEU A 506 -7.78 -13.22 -37.91
CA LEU A 506 -8.65 -13.25 -39.09
C LEU A 506 -9.20 -11.85 -39.36
N SER A 507 -9.55 -11.59 -40.62
CA SER A 507 -10.23 -10.34 -40.97
C SER A 507 -11.61 -10.25 -40.30
N THR A 508 -12.15 -9.05 -40.15
CA THR A 508 -13.53 -8.85 -39.68
C THR A 508 -14.56 -9.58 -40.55
N GLU A 509 -14.29 -9.73 -41.86
CA GLU A 509 -15.12 -10.50 -42.80
C GLU A 509 -15.08 -12.02 -42.55
N GLU A 510 -13.99 -12.52 -41.96
CA GLU A 510 -13.75 -13.93 -41.66
C GLU A 510 -14.05 -14.30 -40.21
N GLY A 511 -14.61 -13.37 -39.43
CA GLY A 511 -14.90 -13.61 -38.02
C GLY A 511 -13.71 -13.37 -37.07
N GLY A 512 -12.69 -12.60 -37.46
CA GLY A 512 -11.65 -12.10 -36.54
C GLY A 512 -11.79 -10.62 -36.20
N PHE A 513 -10.73 -10.03 -35.65
CA PHE A 513 -10.71 -8.62 -35.23
C PHE A 513 -9.91 -7.70 -36.15
N TRP A 514 -9.20 -8.23 -37.15
CA TRP A 514 -8.37 -7.40 -38.02
C TRP A 514 -9.21 -6.65 -39.07
N ASP A 515 -9.23 -5.32 -38.98
CA ASP A 515 -9.81 -4.48 -40.02
C ASP A 515 -8.78 -4.27 -41.14
N ALA A 516 -8.99 -4.95 -42.27
CA ALA A 516 -8.09 -4.88 -43.42
C ALA A 516 -8.08 -3.52 -44.11
N HIS A 517 -9.17 -2.77 -44.04
CA HIS A 517 -9.27 -1.43 -44.64
C HIS A 517 -8.48 -0.42 -43.81
N ASN A 518 -8.74 -0.39 -42.50
CA ASN A 518 -8.14 0.58 -41.60
C ASN A 518 -6.74 0.18 -41.13
N ARG A 519 -6.39 -1.11 -41.21
CA ARG A 519 -5.10 -1.70 -40.82
C ARG A 519 -4.82 -1.64 -39.32
N TRP A 520 -5.84 -1.95 -38.51
CA TRP A 520 -5.73 -2.16 -37.07
C TRP A 520 -6.80 -3.13 -36.58
N TYR A 521 -6.72 -3.53 -35.32
CA TYR A 521 -7.74 -4.36 -34.68
C TYR A 521 -8.90 -3.49 -34.17
N ILE A 522 -10.13 -3.98 -34.39
CA ILE A 522 -11.36 -3.40 -33.84
C ILE A 522 -11.48 -3.70 -32.34
N HIS A 523 -12.41 -3.05 -31.65
CA HIS A 523 -12.63 -3.31 -30.22
C HIS A 523 -13.56 -4.48 -29.97
N TRP A 524 -14.71 -4.56 -30.65
CA TRP A 524 -15.61 -5.73 -30.50
C TRP A 524 -16.50 -5.97 -31.72
N ARG A 525 -17.11 -7.15 -31.74
CA ARG A 525 -18.12 -7.58 -32.69
C ARG A 525 -19.35 -8.11 -31.95
N GLU A 526 -20.55 -7.79 -32.43
CA GLU A 526 -21.82 -8.34 -31.92
C GLU A 526 -22.23 -9.65 -32.66
N PRO A 527 -23.23 -10.42 -32.15
CA PRO A 527 -23.64 -11.70 -32.78
C PRO A 527 -24.10 -11.58 -34.24
N ASP A 528 -24.56 -10.40 -34.66
CA ASP A 528 -24.98 -10.12 -36.03
C ASP A 528 -23.80 -9.75 -36.96
N ASN A 529 -22.57 -9.82 -36.45
CA ASN A 529 -21.32 -9.39 -37.07
C ASN A 529 -21.17 -7.87 -37.26
N SER A 530 -21.99 -7.05 -36.60
CA SER A 530 -21.74 -5.61 -36.56
C SER A 530 -20.41 -5.32 -35.85
N ILE A 531 -19.65 -4.40 -36.43
CA ILE A 531 -18.28 -4.06 -36.04
C ILE A 531 -18.29 -2.71 -35.31
N HIS A 532 -17.56 -2.64 -34.20
CA HIS A 532 -17.50 -1.43 -33.38
C HIS A 532 -16.08 -1.17 -32.85
N GLY A 533 -15.81 0.09 -32.48
CA GLY A 533 -14.50 0.53 -32.04
C GLY A 533 -13.42 0.38 -33.11
N ASP A 534 -13.77 0.71 -34.36
CA ASP A 534 -12.89 0.72 -35.54
C ASP A 534 -12.05 2.00 -35.65
N ASN A 535 -12.00 2.81 -34.59
CA ASN A 535 -11.34 4.11 -34.53
C ASN A 535 -9.94 4.06 -33.88
N LEU A 536 -9.21 2.96 -34.06
CA LEU A 536 -7.90 2.68 -33.46
C LEU A 536 -7.93 2.75 -31.92
N VAL A 537 -8.61 1.78 -31.28
CA VAL A 537 -8.57 1.64 -29.82
C VAL A 537 -7.16 1.21 -29.38
N VAL A 538 -6.40 2.16 -28.85
CA VAL A 538 -4.95 2.02 -28.57
C VAL A 538 -4.63 0.84 -27.67
N PRO A 539 -5.32 0.60 -26.53
CA PRO A 539 -5.03 -0.53 -25.67
C PRO A 539 -5.14 -1.88 -26.38
N VAL A 540 -6.20 -2.12 -27.17
CA VAL A 540 -6.39 -3.37 -27.92
C VAL A 540 -5.21 -3.63 -28.86
N ASN A 541 -4.81 -2.59 -29.60
CA ASN A 541 -3.78 -2.68 -30.62
C ASN A 541 -2.37 -2.84 -30.02
N LEU A 542 -2.07 -2.13 -28.93
CA LEU A 542 -0.80 -2.30 -28.22
C LEU A 542 -0.73 -3.66 -27.53
N MET A 543 -1.80 -4.15 -26.92
CA MET A 543 -1.85 -5.50 -26.35
C MET A 543 -1.67 -6.57 -27.42
N ALA A 544 -2.28 -6.42 -28.60
CA ALA A 544 -2.11 -7.37 -29.68
C ALA A 544 -0.62 -7.52 -30.07
N ILE A 545 0.14 -6.44 -30.10
CA ILE A 545 1.59 -6.47 -30.36
C ILE A 545 2.35 -6.99 -29.12
N ALA A 546 2.15 -6.39 -27.96
CA ALA A 546 2.93 -6.64 -26.75
C ALA A 546 2.75 -8.06 -26.20
N TYR A 547 1.54 -8.60 -26.28
CA TYR A 547 1.26 -9.98 -25.86
C TYR A 547 1.70 -11.00 -26.91
N GLY A 548 2.01 -10.55 -28.13
CA GLY A 548 2.39 -11.43 -29.23
C GLY A 548 1.19 -12.13 -29.85
N LEU A 549 0.03 -11.47 -29.95
CA LEU A 549 -1.05 -11.88 -30.84
C LEU A 549 -0.71 -11.52 -32.29
N CYS A 550 -0.14 -10.34 -32.52
CA CYS A 550 0.25 -9.82 -33.83
C CYS A 550 1.73 -10.09 -34.12
N ASP A 551 2.03 -11.22 -34.77
CA ASP A 551 3.40 -11.54 -35.23
C ASP A 551 3.70 -10.99 -36.63
N ASP A 552 2.69 -10.46 -37.32
CA ASP A 552 2.86 -9.85 -38.65
C ASP A 552 3.49 -8.46 -38.50
N THR A 553 4.76 -8.37 -38.88
CA THR A 553 5.54 -7.12 -38.78
C THR A 553 4.96 -5.98 -39.61
N LEU A 554 4.27 -6.26 -40.72
CA LEU A 554 3.62 -5.24 -41.54
C LEU A 554 2.37 -4.69 -40.85
N ARG A 555 1.63 -5.53 -40.11
CA ARG A 555 0.49 -5.09 -39.29
C ARG A 555 0.98 -4.28 -38.10
N SER A 556 1.96 -4.79 -37.35
CA SER A 556 2.54 -4.10 -36.20
C SER A 556 3.10 -2.73 -36.57
N HIS A 557 3.85 -2.61 -37.67
CA HIS A 557 4.35 -1.31 -38.15
C HIS A 557 3.22 -0.38 -38.59
N ALA A 558 2.17 -0.88 -39.25
CA ALA A 558 1.04 -0.05 -39.65
C ALA A 558 0.34 0.57 -38.43
N ILE A 559 0.12 -0.22 -37.38
CA ILE A 559 -0.46 0.24 -36.11
C ILE A 559 0.44 1.30 -35.47
N LEU A 560 1.74 0.99 -35.27
CA LEU A 560 2.66 1.89 -34.57
C LEU A 560 2.85 3.21 -35.32
N ASN A 561 3.04 3.16 -36.65
CA ASN A 561 3.15 4.36 -37.47
C ASN A 561 1.88 5.22 -37.37
N LYS A 562 0.70 4.60 -37.33
CA LYS A 562 -0.56 5.35 -37.21
C LYS A 562 -0.69 6.06 -35.86
N ILE A 563 -0.26 5.41 -34.76
CA ILE A 563 -0.22 6.01 -33.43
C ILE A 563 0.77 7.19 -33.41
N GLU A 564 1.96 7.02 -33.99
CA GLU A 564 2.94 8.10 -34.11
C GLU A 564 2.41 9.28 -34.93
N GLU A 565 1.77 9.04 -36.07
CA GLU A 565 1.14 10.07 -36.89
C GLU A 565 0.07 10.90 -36.15
N GLN A 566 -0.62 10.30 -35.17
CA GLN A 566 -1.66 11.00 -34.41
C GLN A 566 -1.13 11.72 -33.17
N THR A 567 0.10 11.42 -32.75
CA THR A 567 0.72 11.98 -31.54
C THR A 567 1.82 13.01 -31.84
N ALA A 568 2.31 13.05 -33.09
CA ALA A 568 3.16 14.10 -33.65
C ALA A 568 2.35 15.35 -34.02
#